data_AF-A0A7D5DZQ3-F1
#
_entry.id   AF-A0A7D5DZQ3-F1
#
_cell.length_a   1.000
_cell.length_b   1.000
_cell.length_c   1.000
_cell.angle_alpha   90.00
_cell.angle_beta   90.00
_cell.angle_gamma   90.00
#
_symmetry.space_group_name_H-M   'P 1'
#
loop_
_entity.id
_entity.type
_entity.pdbx_description
1 polymer ?
#
loop_
_entity_poly.entity_id
_entity_poly.type
_entity_poly.pdbx_seq_one_letter_code
_entity_poly.pdbx_strand_id
1 'polypeptide(L)'
;MTSEDERDPIFERIRGHEARDVIDERQKFRWRHTTLLNDFHDLQDIHELDTPHATERTQQLETQGYVFEVERRLHHYLSGLYTLLQQQRTLQNGVGQSFGEDLQQVKNEYMRKESSRTVLGLRHYAQHENVLPLQARTSKLERSKSLVVMVDDLHREDDDRDFEQHFGHITKPYFDPSEWVIDNWPDVEQFFEDTIEVMEQQAEEEIDELAQLSEEVDELYEQLAEDYRELQEE
;
A
#
# COMPACT_ATOMS: atom_id res chain seq x y z
N MET A 1 -28.79 41.94 6.16
CA MET A 1 -28.01 41.88 7.43
C MET A 1 -28.19 40.51 8.08
N THR A 2 -27.68 39.46 7.44
CA THR A 2 -27.37 38.19 8.12
C THR A 2 -26.10 38.45 8.92
N SER A 3 -26.23 38.41 10.24
CA SER A 3 -25.20 38.82 11.20
C SER A 3 -23.92 37.99 11.07
N GLU A 4 -22.77 38.62 11.26
CA GLU A 4 -21.47 37.94 11.46
C GLU A 4 -21.56 36.78 12.49
N ASP A 5 -22.52 36.85 13.42
CA ASP A 5 -22.82 35.82 14.43
C ASP A 5 -23.20 34.42 13.89
N GLU A 6 -23.69 34.27 12.66
CA GLU A 6 -24.01 32.94 12.07
C GLU A 6 -22.88 32.36 11.20
N ARG A 7 -21.91 33.18 10.81
CA ARG A 7 -20.82 32.79 9.89
C ARG A 7 -19.63 32.15 10.62
N ASP A 8 -19.18 32.75 11.72
CA ASP A 8 -18.09 32.21 12.54
C ASP A 8 -18.36 30.77 13.05
N PRO A 9 -19.59 30.40 13.47
CA PRO A 9 -19.92 29.04 13.88
C PRO A 9 -19.77 27.99 12.77
N ILE A 10 -20.10 28.30 11.51
CA ILE A 10 -20.03 27.33 10.40
C ILE A 10 -18.57 27.05 10.02
N PHE A 11 -17.72 28.07 9.92
CA PHE A 11 -16.30 27.87 9.62
C PHE A 11 -15.57 27.13 10.74
N GLU A 12 -15.92 27.38 12.01
CA GLU A 12 -15.40 26.62 13.14
C GLU A 12 -15.85 25.15 13.12
N ARG A 13 -17.13 24.89 12.79
CA ARG A 13 -17.66 23.53 12.62
C ARG A 13 -16.96 22.77 11.50
N ILE A 14 -16.77 23.38 10.33
CA ILE A 14 -16.01 22.77 9.23
C ILE A 14 -14.57 22.53 9.62
N ARG A 15 -13.90 23.46 10.30
CA ARG A 15 -12.48 23.30 10.67
C ARG A 15 -12.27 22.18 11.69
N GLY A 16 -13.21 21.95 12.59
CA GLY A 16 -13.16 20.91 13.63
C GLY A 16 -13.82 19.58 13.27
N HIS A 17 -14.31 19.41 12.03
CA HIS A 17 -15.12 18.26 11.64
C HIS A 17 -14.29 16.97 11.54
N GLU A 18 -14.76 15.89 12.16
CA GLU A 18 -14.06 14.60 12.25
C GLU A 18 -13.85 13.96 10.86
N ALA A 19 -14.82 14.11 9.95
CA ALA A 19 -14.72 13.71 8.54
C ALA A 19 -13.45 14.20 7.82
N ARG A 20 -12.87 15.34 8.21
CA ARG A 20 -11.68 15.87 7.54
C ARG A 20 -10.48 14.98 7.73
N ASP A 21 -10.27 14.51 8.96
CA ASP A 21 -9.16 13.63 9.26
C ASP A 21 -9.35 12.29 8.55
N VAL A 22 -10.59 11.79 8.46
CA VAL A 22 -10.92 10.58 7.69
C VAL A 22 -10.62 10.76 6.20
N ILE A 23 -11.02 11.89 5.59
CA ILE A 23 -10.76 12.20 4.18
C ILE A 23 -9.26 12.27 3.91
N ASP A 24 -8.50 12.97 4.75
CA ASP A 24 -7.06 13.14 4.60
C ASP A 24 -6.34 11.79 4.71
N GLU A 25 -6.69 10.96 5.70
CA GLU A 25 -6.07 9.64 5.86
C GLU A 25 -6.48 8.66 4.76
N ARG A 26 -7.72 8.76 4.25
CA ARG A 26 -8.16 8.02 3.05
C ARG A 26 -7.31 8.39 1.84
N GLN A 27 -7.06 9.68 1.62
CA GLN A 27 -6.21 10.14 0.51
C GLN A 27 -4.76 9.64 0.67
N LYS A 28 -4.21 9.67 1.89
CA LYS A 28 -2.89 9.10 2.18
C LYS A 28 -2.84 7.61 1.87
N PHE A 29 -3.87 6.85 2.27
CA PHE A 29 -3.95 5.42 1.99
C PHE A 29 -4.03 5.13 0.49
N ARG A 30 -4.88 5.85 -0.27
CA ARG A 30 -4.94 5.78 -1.73
C ARG A 30 -3.59 6.08 -2.38
N TRP A 31 -2.90 7.13 -1.93
CA TRP A 31 -1.58 7.49 -2.46
C TRP A 31 -0.51 6.42 -2.19
N ARG A 32 -0.53 5.78 -1.01
CA ARG A 32 0.34 4.65 -0.69
C ARG A 32 0.09 3.47 -1.62
N HIS A 33 -1.18 3.14 -1.88
CA HIS A 33 -1.53 2.09 -2.82
C HIS A 33 -1.04 2.40 -4.24
N THR A 34 -1.24 3.63 -4.73
CA THR A 34 -0.72 4.04 -6.05
C THR A 34 0.80 3.93 -6.15
N THR A 35 1.52 4.28 -5.08
CA THR A 35 2.98 4.16 -5.07
C THR A 35 3.41 2.70 -5.09
N LEU A 36 2.73 1.83 -4.33
CA LEU A 36 2.99 0.39 -4.33
C LEU A 36 2.66 -0.26 -5.70
N LEU A 37 1.60 0.19 -6.38
CA LEU A 37 1.25 -0.27 -7.73
C LEU A 37 2.36 0.06 -8.74
N ASN A 38 3.01 1.21 -8.61
CA ASN A 38 4.15 1.55 -9.46
C ASN A 38 5.34 0.61 -9.18
N ASP A 39 5.65 0.35 -7.91
CA ASP A 39 6.71 -0.59 -7.53
C ASP A 39 6.41 -2.02 -8.02
N PHE A 40 5.13 -2.41 -8.02
CA PHE A 40 4.64 -3.68 -8.57
C PHE A 40 4.89 -3.78 -10.08
N HIS A 41 4.46 -2.78 -10.86
CA HIS A 41 4.68 -2.76 -12.31
C HIS A 41 6.18 -2.76 -12.65
N ASP A 42 7.00 -1.99 -11.94
CA ASP A 42 8.45 -1.99 -12.12
C ASP A 42 9.04 -3.39 -11.90
N LEU A 43 8.54 -4.14 -10.91
CA LEU A 43 9.00 -5.50 -10.65
C LEU A 43 8.50 -6.49 -11.71
N GLN A 44 7.24 -6.37 -12.14
CA GLN A 44 6.65 -7.19 -13.18
C GLN A 44 7.40 -7.02 -14.51
N ASP A 45 7.64 -5.77 -14.93
CA ASP A 45 8.40 -5.46 -16.15
C ASP A 45 9.79 -6.11 -16.12
N ILE A 46 10.47 -6.07 -14.98
CA ILE A 46 11.80 -6.67 -14.83
C ILE A 46 11.75 -8.21 -14.82
N HIS A 47 10.67 -8.80 -14.29
CA HIS A 47 10.46 -10.25 -14.33
C HIS A 47 10.21 -10.75 -15.77
N GLU A 48 9.57 -9.93 -16.61
CA GLU A 48 9.26 -10.24 -18.01
C GLU A 48 10.44 -10.01 -18.99
N LEU A 49 11.53 -9.37 -18.55
CA LEU A 49 12.69 -9.08 -19.39
C LEU A 49 13.47 -10.35 -19.79
N ASP A 50 13.23 -10.83 -21.01
CA ASP A 50 14.04 -11.89 -21.65
C ASP A 50 15.09 -11.26 -22.59
N THR A 51 16.37 -11.24 -22.19
CA THR A 51 17.45 -10.64 -22.99
C THR A 51 18.47 -11.70 -23.46
N PRO A 52 18.65 -11.91 -24.78
CA PRO A 52 19.68 -12.82 -25.31
C PRO A 52 21.09 -12.21 -25.19
N HIS A 53 22.08 -13.01 -24.79
CA HIS A 53 23.45 -12.55 -24.52
C HIS A 53 24.46 -12.84 -25.63
N ALA A 54 25.43 -11.95 -25.81
CA ALA A 54 26.50 -12.06 -26.81
C ALA A 54 27.77 -12.80 -26.32
N THR A 55 28.14 -12.72 -25.03
CA THR A 55 29.32 -13.41 -24.45
C THR A 55 29.17 -13.72 -22.95
N GLU A 56 29.95 -14.67 -22.41
CA GLU A 56 29.92 -15.13 -21.01
C GLU A 56 30.33 -14.05 -19.98
N ARG A 57 31.31 -13.21 -20.30
CA ARG A 57 31.73 -12.10 -19.42
C ARG A 57 30.69 -10.98 -19.36
N THR A 58 30.08 -10.65 -20.50
CA THR A 58 28.96 -9.68 -20.54
C THR A 58 27.76 -10.25 -19.77
N GLN A 59 27.49 -11.55 -19.93
CA GLN A 59 26.43 -12.24 -19.20
C GLN A 59 26.64 -12.19 -17.67
N GLN A 60 27.87 -12.32 -17.17
CA GLN A 60 28.15 -12.24 -15.73
C GLN A 60 27.89 -10.83 -15.15
N LEU A 61 28.38 -9.77 -15.82
CA LEU A 61 28.18 -8.39 -15.37
C LEU A 61 26.70 -7.96 -15.49
N GLU A 62 26.03 -8.35 -16.58
CA GLU A 62 24.59 -8.14 -16.74
C GLU A 62 23.79 -8.91 -15.69
N THR A 63 24.20 -10.14 -15.34
CA THR A 63 23.54 -10.93 -14.30
C THR A 63 23.72 -10.29 -12.92
N GLN A 64 24.91 -9.76 -12.60
CA GLN A 64 25.12 -9.03 -11.34
C GLN A 64 24.27 -7.75 -11.28
N GLY A 65 24.22 -6.97 -12.36
CA GLY A 65 23.36 -5.78 -12.44
C GLY A 65 21.87 -6.12 -12.36
N TYR A 66 21.46 -7.22 -13.00
CA TYR A 66 20.09 -7.73 -12.95
C TYR A 66 19.70 -8.21 -11.55
N VAL A 67 20.55 -8.98 -10.87
CA VAL A 67 20.32 -9.43 -9.48
C VAL A 67 20.14 -8.23 -8.57
N PHE A 68 21.05 -7.24 -8.64
CA PHE A 68 20.97 -6.03 -7.83
C PHE A 68 19.68 -5.23 -8.11
N GLU A 69 19.30 -5.06 -9.37
CA GLU A 69 18.10 -4.30 -9.70
C GLU A 69 16.83 -5.03 -9.25
N VAL A 70 16.74 -6.35 -9.42
CA VAL A 70 15.61 -7.15 -8.91
C VAL A 70 15.53 -7.08 -7.39
N GLU A 71 16.67 -7.25 -6.69
CA GLU A 71 16.73 -7.10 -5.23
C GLU A 71 16.24 -5.71 -4.81
N ARG A 72 16.71 -4.65 -5.46
CA ARG A 72 16.30 -3.26 -5.20
C ARG A 72 14.79 -3.09 -5.36
N ARG A 73 14.20 -3.60 -6.45
CA ARG A 73 12.75 -3.51 -6.70
C ARG A 73 11.94 -4.31 -5.70
N LEU A 74 12.37 -5.53 -5.36
CA LEU A 74 11.76 -6.32 -4.30
C LEU A 74 11.79 -5.55 -2.97
N HIS A 75 12.92 -4.95 -2.61
CA HIS A 75 13.03 -4.13 -1.40
C HIS A 75 12.06 -2.94 -1.39
N HIS A 76 11.93 -2.23 -2.52
CA HIS A 76 10.98 -1.13 -2.66
C HIS A 76 9.54 -1.61 -2.47
N TYR A 77 9.13 -2.64 -3.20
CA TYR A 77 7.79 -3.22 -3.09
C TYR A 77 7.48 -3.70 -1.67
N LEU A 78 8.35 -4.52 -1.07
CA LEU A 78 8.17 -5.07 0.28
C LEU A 78 8.05 -3.95 1.33
N SER A 79 8.84 -2.88 1.19
CA SER A 79 8.77 -1.71 2.07
C SER A 79 7.49 -0.89 1.85
N GLY A 80 7.04 -0.76 0.60
CA GLY A 80 5.79 -0.12 0.23
C GLY A 80 4.58 -0.86 0.81
N LEU A 81 4.53 -2.18 0.67
CA LEU A 81 3.49 -3.05 1.23
C LEU A 81 3.44 -2.95 2.75
N TYR A 82 4.60 -3.00 3.42
CA TYR A 82 4.67 -2.79 4.86
C TYR A 82 4.10 -1.43 5.27
N THR A 83 4.42 -0.38 4.52
CA THR A 83 3.93 0.98 4.80
C THR A 83 2.42 1.09 4.59
N LEU A 84 1.87 0.44 3.57
CA LEU A 84 0.43 0.35 3.35
C LEU A 84 -0.27 -0.32 4.55
N LEU A 85 0.26 -1.43 5.03
CA LEU A 85 -0.27 -2.14 6.21
C LEU A 85 -0.16 -1.31 7.50
N GLN A 86 0.91 -0.54 7.68
CA GLN A 86 1.02 0.38 8.81
C GLN A 86 0.02 1.53 8.71
N GLN A 87 -0.22 2.06 7.51
CA GLN A 87 -1.22 3.11 7.29
C GLN A 87 -2.63 2.61 7.64
N GLN A 88 -2.98 1.39 7.23
CA GLN A 88 -4.24 0.76 7.62
C GLN A 88 -4.35 0.54 9.14
N ARG A 89 -3.24 0.18 9.80
CA ARG A 89 -3.21 0.07 11.26
C ARG A 89 -3.41 1.42 11.95
N THR A 90 -2.89 2.51 11.40
CA THR A 90 -3.15 3.86 11.90
C THR A 90 -4.63 4.19 11.80
N LEU A 91 -5.27 3.89 10.68
CA LEU A 91 -6.72 4.02 10.48
C LEU A 91 -7.50 3.20 11.52
N GLN A 92 -7.13 1.95 11.74
CA GLN A 92 -7.74 1.07 12.74
C GLN A 92 -7.68 1.65 14.17
N ASN A 93 -6.56 2.25 14.56
CA ASN A 93 -6.35 2.76 15.92
C ASN A 93 -7.05 4.09 16.19
N GLY A 94 -7.70 4.68 15.19
CA GLY A 94 -8.55 5.85 15.33
C GLY A 94 -7.96 7.08 14.67
N VAL A 95 -8.73 7.61 13.73
CA VAL A 95 -8.57 8.94 13.15
C VAL A 95 -9.98 9.52 13.05
N GLY A 96 -10.37 10.39 13.98
CA GLY A 96 -11.76 10.87 14.13
C GLY A 96 -12.70 9.82 14.74
N GLN A 97 -12.82 8.63 14.12
CA GLN A 97 -13.66 7.51 14.55
C GLN A 97 -12.87 6.18 14.67
N SER A 98 -13.43 5.19 15.36
CA SER A 98 -12.82 3.86 15.50
C SER A 98 -13.37 2.88 14.49
N PHE A 99 -12.60 2.61 13.43
CA PHE A 99 -12.86 1.52 12.48
C PHE A 99 -12.39 0.15 13.00
N GLY A 100 -12.19 0.04 14.32
CA GLY A 100 -11.23 -0.86 14.94
C GLY A 100 -11.46 -2.35 14.69
N GLU A 101 -12.71 -2.81 14.75
CA GLU A 101 -13.05 -4.24 14.57
C GLU A 101 -13.08 -4.63 13.09
N ASP A 102 -13.71 -3.82 12.24
CA ASP A 102 -13.89 -4.11 10.80
C ASP A 102 -12.55 -4.09 10.06
N LEU A 103 -11.72 -3.07 10.28
CA LEU A 103 -10.37 -3.02 9.71
C LEU A 103 -9.47 -4.12 10.28
N GLN A 104 -9.66 -4.54 11.53
CA GLN A 104 -8.94 -5.68 12.07
C GLN A 104 -9.33 -6.98 11.36
N GLN A 105 -10.61 -7.14 10.98
CA GLN A 105 -11.09 -8.29 10.22
C GLN A 105 -10.45 -8.32 8.82
N VAL A 106 -10.51 -7.22 8.07
CA VAL A 106 -9.88 -7.10 6.73
C VAL A 106 -8.40 -7.49 6.78
N LYS A 107 -7.66 -6.95 7.75
CA LYS A 107 -6.26 -7.29 7.97
C LYS A 107 -6.06 -8.78 8.29
N ASN A 108 -6.89 -9.36 9.15
CA ASN A 108 -6.80 -10.77 9.52
C ASN A 108 -7.06 -11.69 8.32
N GLU A 109 -8.00 -11.33 7.45
CA GLU A 109 -8.29 -12.08 6.22
C GLU A 109 -7.11 -12.03 5.26
N TYR A 110 -6.53 -10.85 5.03
CA TYR A 110 -5.31 -10.71 4.24
C TYR A 110 -4.14 -11.55 4.81
N MET A 111 -3.91 -11.49 6.13
CA MET A 111 -2.82 -12.21 6.81
C MET A 111 -2.96 -13.73 6.82
N ARG A 112 -4.15 -14.28 6.54
CA ARG A 112 -4.37 -15.73 6.48
C ARG A 112 -3.94 -16.34 5.16
N LYS A 113 -3.87 -15.55 4.09
CA LYS A 113 -3.52 -16.01 2.75
C LYS A 113 -2.05 -16.44 2.70
N GLU A 114 -1.77 -17.55 2.00
CA GLU A 114 -0.41 -18.09 1.87
C GLU A 114 0.53 -17.11 1.16
N SER A 115 0.06 -16.55 0.04
CA SER A 115 0.71 -15.46 -0.72
C SER A 115 1.16 -14.32 0.19
N SER A 116 0.23 -13.77 0.98
CA SER A 116 0.50 -12.67 1.89
C SER A 116 1.50 -13.05 2.97
N ARG A 117 1.39 -14.26 3.53
CA ARG A 117 2.34 -14.76 4.55
C ARG A 117 3.75 -14.89 3.99
N THR A 118 3.92 -15.41 2.77
CA THR A 118 5.24 -15.52 2.13
C THR A 118 5.86 -14.16 1.88
N VAL A 119 5.12 -13.23 1.27
CA VAL A 119 5.61 -11.88 0.95
C VAL A 119 5.96 -11.10 2.22
N LEU A 120 5.16 -11.24 3.29
CA LEU A 120 5.47 -10.62 4.58
C LEU A 120 6.66 -11.29 5.28
N GLY A 121 6.84 -12.60 5.10
CA GLY A 121 8.03 -13.30 5.55
C GLY A 121 9.29 -12.76 4.87
N LEU A 122 9.25 -12.56 3.55
CA LEU A 122 10.34 -11.91 2.80
C LEU A 122 10.63 -10.51 3.34
N ARG A 123 9.59 -9.72 3.61
CA ARG A 123 9.74 -8.39 4.22
C ARG A 123 10.41 -8.47 5.60
N HIS A 124 9.97 -9.41 6.44
CA HIS A 124 10.50 -9.61 7.79
C HIS A 124 11.98 -9.99 7.75
N TYR A 125 12.36 -10.93 6.87
CA TYR A 125 13.74 -11.31 6.64
C TYR A 125 14.58 -10.11 6.16
N ALA A 126 14.12 -9.43 5.10
CA ALA A 126 14.81 -8.28 4.51
C ALA A 126 14.99 -7.11 5.49
N GLN A 127 14.10 -6.97 6.48
CA GLN A 127 14.23 -5.97 7.56
C GLN A 127 15.43 -6.25 8.47
N HIS A 128 15.76 -7.52 8.70
CA HIS A 128 16.82 -7.92 9.61
C HIS A 128 18.17 -8.06 8.92
N GLU A 129 18.18 -8.72 7.76
CA GLU A 129 19.41 -9.05 7.05
C GLU A 129 19.80 -7.96 6.03
N ASN A 130 18.91 -7.01 5.73
CA ASN A 130 19.09 -5.92 4.74
C ASN A 130 19.38 -6.38 3.30
N VAL A 131 19.32 -7.69 3.03
CA VAL A 131 19.54 -8.28 1.71
C VAL A 131 18.50 -9.37 1.47
N LEU A 132 18.24 -9.70 0.20
CA LEU A 132 17.56 -10.95 -0.17
C LEU A 132 18.59 -11.89 -0.83
N PRO A 133 18.73 -13.16 -0.39
CA PRO A 133 19.75 -14.07 -0.91
C PRO A 133 19.34 -14.63 -2.28
N LEU A 134 19.22 -13.76 -3.28
CA LEU A 134 18.82 -14.09 -4.64
C LEU A 134 19.92 -14.89 -5.35
N GLN A 135 19.54 -16.03 -5.90
CA GLN A 135 20.40 -16.92 -6.67
C GLN A 135 19.87 -17.09 -8.10
N ALA A 136 20.73 -16.88 -9.09
CA ALA A 136 20.37 -17.12 -10.48
C ALA A 136 20.20 -18.61 -10.77
N ARG A 137 18.98 -19.03 -11.08
CA ARG A 137 18.67 -20.35 -11.62
C ARG A 137 18.48 -20.23 -13.13
N THR A 138 19.30 -20.96 -13.86
CA THR A 138 19.15 -21.12 -15.31
C THR A 138 18.49 -22.46 -15.59
N SER A 139 17.23 -22.45 -16.01
CA SER A 139 16.56 -23.64 -16.52
C SER A 139 16.97 -23.83 -17.98
N LYS A 140 17.71 -24.90 -18.30
CA LYS A 140 18.05 -25.24 -19.70
C LYS A 140 16.82 -25.58 -20.55
N LEU A 141 15.70 -25.94 -19.90
CA LEU A 141 14.44 -26.34 -20.54
C LEU A 141 13.57 -25.14 -20.90
N GLU A 142 13.48 -24.14 -20.02
CA GLU A 142 12.57 -23.00 -20.19
C GLU A 142 13.24 -21.77 -20.80
N ARG A 143 14.59 -21.75 -20.90
CA ARG A 143 15.38 -20.58 -21.33
C ARG A 143 15.12 -19.30 -20.52
N SER A 144 14.32 -19.38 -19.45
CA SER A 144 14.14 -18.30 -18.49
C SER A 144 15.28 -18.28 -17.48
N LYS A 145 15.68 -17.07 -17.10
CA LYS A 145 16.45 -16.82 -15.89
C LYS A 145 15.46 -16.45 -14.80
N SER A 146 15.31 -17.29 -13.79
CA SER A 146 14.62 -16.90 -12.56
C SER A 146 15.64 -16.64 -11.47
N LEU A 147 15.37 -15.62 -10.66
CA LEU A 147 16.10 -15.40 -9.42
C LEU A 147 15.31 -16.06 -8.32
N VAL A 148 15.94 -16.96 -7.59
CA VAL A 148 15.28 -17.73 -6.55
C VAL A 148 15.93 -17.46 -5.20
N VAL A 149 15.15 -17.66 -4.15
CA VAL A 149 15.66 -17.76 -2.78
C VAL A 149 15.57 -19.21 -2.34
N MET A 150 16.62 -19.70 -1.68
CA MET A 150 16.56 -20.99 -1.00
C MET A 150 15.80 -20.83 0.31
N VAL A 151 14.87 -21.74 0.60
CA VAL A 151 14.03 -21.66 1.80
C VAL A 151 14.89 -21.77 3.07
N ASP A 152 15.92 -22.61 3.05
CA ASP A 152 16.86 -22.77 4.17
C ASP A 152 17.67 -21.48 4.44
N ASP A 153 17.94 -20.66 3.42
CA ASP A 153 18.66 -19.38 3.58
C ASP A 153 17.81 -18.33 4.30
N LEU A 154 16.48 -18.52 4.37
CA LEU A 154 15.55 -17.64 5.08
C LEU A 154 15.41 -18.02 6.56
N HIS A 155 15.94 -19.16 6.98
CA HIS A 155 15.86 -19.65 8.34
C HIS A 155 16.86 -18.92 9.25
N ARG A 156 16.39 -18.48 10.42
CA ARG A 156 17.19 -17.76 11.42
C ARG A 156 17.16 -18.56 12.72
N GLU A 157 18.32 -18.75 13.35
CA GLU A 157 18.53 -19.71 14.47
C GLU A 157 17.63 -19.47 15.70
N ASP A 158 17.02 -18.28 15.84
CA ASP A 158 16.16 -17.91 16.98
C ASP A 158 14.66 -17.72 16.62
N ASP A 159 14.24 -18.06 15.38
CA ASP A 159 12.95 -17.62 14.81
C ASP A 159 12.11 -18.74 14.14
N ASP A 160 12.18 -19.96 14.67
CA ASP A 160 11.50 -21.14 14.11
C ASP A 160 9.98 -20.97 13.97
N ARG A 161 9.34 -20.24 14.90
CA ARG A 161 7.88 -20.07 14.90
C ARG A 161 7.41 -19.14 13.80
N ASP A 162 8.06 -18.00 13.61
CA ASP A 162 7.67 -17.05 12.56
C ASP A 162 8.09 -17.60 11.18
N PHE A 163 9.24 -18.30 11.11
CA PHE A 163 9.66 -18.99 9.89
C PHE A 163 8.62 -19.99 9.38
N GLU A 164 8.16 -20.92 10.23
CA GLU A 164 7.16 -21.93 9.83
C GLU A 164 5.82 -21.27 9.46
N GLN A 165 5.42 -20.22 10.17
CA GLN A 165 4.21 -19.46 9.86
C GLN A 165 4.26 -18.83 8.46
N HIS A 166 5.42 -18.31 8.07
CA HIS A 166 5.64 -17.64 6.79
C HIS A 166 5.90 -18.62 5.64
N PHE A 167 6.74 -19.63 5.84
CA PHE A 167 7.31 -20.44 4.76
C PHE A 167 7.01 -21.93 4.84
N GLY A 168 6.37 -22.43 5.92
CA GLY A 168 6.14 -23.88 6.13
C GLY A 168 5.25 -24.56 5.07
N HIS A 169 4.52 -23.78 4.28
CA HIS A 169 3.71 -24.27 3.16
C HIS A 169 4.51 -24.44 1.85
N ILE A 170 5.74 -23.92 1.79
CA ILE A 170 6.60 -24.01 0.59
C ILE A 170 7.21 -25.40 0.53
N THR A 171 6.76 -26.20 -0.43
CA THR A 171 7.19 -27.60 -0.59
C THR A 171 8.53 -27.76 -1.33
N LYS A 172 8.90 -26.78 -2.15
CA LYS A 172 10.17 -26.77 -2.87
C LYS A 172 11.28 -26.19 -1.98
N PRO A 173 12.54 -26.61 -2.13
CA PRO A 173 13.65 -26.03 -1.36
C PRO A 173 14.01 -24.59 -1.78
N TYR A 174 13.31 -24.04 -2.78
CA TYR A 174 13.48 -22.70 -3.28
C TYR A 174 12.17 -22.18 -3.89
N PHE A 175 12.07 -20.86 -4.06
CA PHE A 175 10.99 -20.20 -4.79
C PHE A 175 11.47 -18.88 -5.42
N ASP A 176 10.74 -18.38 -6.40
CA ASP A 176 10.99 -17.06 -7.02
C ASP A 176 10.22 -15.98 -6.25
N PRO A 177 10.88 -15.06 -5.53
CA PRO A 177 10.20 -14.04 -4.75
C PRO A 177 9.42 -13.04 -5.62
N SER A 178 9.82 -12.80 -6.87
CA SER A 178 9.08 -11.92 -7.77
C SER A 178 7.77 -12.56 -8.20
N GLU A 179 7.77 -13.86 -8.50
CA GLU A 179 6.56 -14.64 -8.79
C GLU A 179 5.56 -14.58 -7.63
N TRP A 180 6.03 -14.77 -6.39
CA TRP A 180 5.18 -14.66 -5.20
C TRP A 180 4.60 -13.25 -4.97
N VAL A 181 5.36 -12.20 -5.29
CA VAL A 181 4.83 -10.83 -5.26
C VAL A 181 3.74 -10.65 -6.32
N ILE A 182 3.97 -11.16 -7.53
CA ILE A 182 3.00 -11.07 -8.63
C ILE A 182 1.71 -11.83 -8.29
N ASP A 183 1.84 -13.05 -7.78
CA ASP A 183 0.71 -13.87 -7.35
C ASP A 183 -0.04 -13.28 -6.14
N ASN A 184 0.64 -12.50 -5.30
CA ASN A 184 0.03 -11.83 -4.14
C ASN A 184 -0.70 -10.54 -4.51
N TRP A 185 -0.43 -9.93 -5.66
CA TRP A 185 -1.01 -8.64 -6.05
C TRP A 185 -2.55 -8.58 -5.94
N PRO A 186 -3.31 -9.58 -6.45
CA PRO A 186 -4.77 -9.57 -6.31
C PRO A 186 -5.25 -9.54 -4.85
N ASP A 187 -4.48 -10.13 -3.94
CA ASP A 187 -4.82 -10.12 -2.51
C ASP A 187 -4.55 -8.75 -1.86
N VAL A 188 -3.54 -8.03 -2.36
CA VAL A 188 -3.24 -6.65 -1.95
C VAL A 188 -4.31 -5.69 -2.46
N GLU A 189 -4.77 -5.87 -3.71
CA GLU A 189 -5.88 -5.11 -4.27
C GLU A 189 -7.16 -5.31 -3.45
N GLN A 190 -7.53 -6.56 -3.18
CA GLN A 190 -8.70 -6.84 -2.35
C GLN A 190 -8.57 -6.22 -0.94
N PHE A 191 -7.41 -6.35 -0.30
CA PHE A 191 -7.15 -5.72 1.01
C PHE A 191 -7.33 -4.20 0.97
N PHE A 192 -6.88 -3.56 -0.10
CA PHE A 192 -7.03 -2.13 -0.30
C PHE A 192 -8.50 -1.74 -0.52
N GLU A 193 -9.21 -2.45 -1.39
CA GLU A 193 -10.63 -2.21 -1.69
C GLU A 193 -11.50 -2.38 -0.44
N ASP A 194 -11.33 -3.47 0.30
CA ASP A 194 -12.07 -3.75 1.54
C ASP A 194 -11.81 -2.67 2.60
N THR A 195 -10.56 -2.19 2.70
CA THR A 195 -10.20 -1.11 3.64
C THR A 195 -10.90 0.20 3.25
N ILE A 196 -10.92 0.54 1.96
CA ILE A 196 -11.60 1.73 1.46
C ILE A 196 -13.12 1.62 1.66
N GLU A 197 -13.72 0.47 1.40
CA GLU A 197 -15.15 0.23 1.59
C GLU A 197 -15.55 0.45 3.05
N VAL A 198 -14.81 -0.12 4.01
CA VAL A 198 -15.06 0.08 5.44
C VAL A 198 -14.96 1.57 5.81
N MET A 199 -13.96 2.28 5.29
CA MET A 199 -13.81 3.71 5.54
C MET A 199 -14.98 4.53 4.96
N GLU A 200 -15.44 4.20 3.76
CA GLU A 200 -16.52 4.92 3.08
C GLU A 200 -17.87 4.66 3.73
N GLN A 201 -18.15 3.42 4.14
CA GLN A 201 -19.41 3.07 4.81
C GLN A 201 -19.54 3.69 6.21
N GLN A 202 -18.48 3.64 7.01
CA GLN A 202 -18.56 4.15 8.39
C GLN A 202 -18.53 5.68 8.46
N ALA A 203 -17.88 6.35 7.51
CA ALA A 203 -17.77 7.80 7.48
C ALA A 203 -18.81 8.48 6.56
N GLU A 204 -19.76 7.74 5.98
CA GLU A 204 -20.75 8.27 5.03
C GLU A 204 -21.51 9.48 5.61
N GLU A 205 -22.09 9.31 6.80
CA GLU A 205 -22.87 10.38 7.47
C GLU A 205 -22.01 11.62 7.78
N GLU A 206 -20.79 11.41 8.24
CA GLU A 206 -19.85 12.49 8.58
C GLU A 206 -19.35 13.23 7.33
N ILE A 207 -19.10 12.50 6.25
CA ILE A 207 -18.69 13.08 4.96
C ILE A 207 -19.85 13.89 4.36
N ASP A 208 -21.08 13.38 4.47
CA ASP A 208 -22.28 14.07 4.00
C ASP A 208 -22.56 15.34 4.80
N GLU A 209 -22.42 15.33 6.13
CA GLU A 209 -22.55 16.54 6.95
C GLU A 209 -21.48 17.58 6.56
N LEU A 210 -20.23 17.16 6.38
CA LEU A 210 -19.16 18.07 5.94
C LEU A 210 -19.44 18.65 4.55
N ALA A 211 -20.03 17.86 3.64
CA ALA A 211 -20.39 18.32 2.30
C ALA A 211 -21.52 19.37 2.37
N GLN A 212 -22.55 19.14 3.19
CA GLN A 212 -23.64 20.11 3.41
C GLN A 212 -23.11 21.42 4.01
N LEU A 213 -22.25 21.34 5.03
CA LEU A 213 -21.63 22.52 5.62
C LEU A 213 -20.78 23.29 4.60
N SER A 214 -20.11 22.59 3.69
CA SER A 214 -19.34 23.21 2.61
C SER A 214 -20.25 23.94 1.61
N GLU A 215 -21.40 23.35 1.26
CA GLU A 215 -22.41 23.98 0.41
C GLU A 215 -23.00 25.24 1.06
N GLU A 216 -23.33 25.19 2.36
CA GLU A 216 -23.78 26.37 3.13
C GLU A 216 -22.75 27.50 3.10
N VAL A 217 -21.46 27.18 3.15
CA VAL A 217 -20.38 28.18 3.04
C VAL A 217 -20.31 28.79 1.64
N ASP A 218 -20.42 27.98 0.60
CA ASP A 218 -20.39 28.47 -0.78
C ASP A 218 -21.58 29.41 -1.05
N GLU A 219 -22.78 29.06 -0.57
CA GLU A 219 -23.96 29.93 -0.64
C GLU A 219 -23.75 31.26 0.11
N LEU A 220 -23.16 31.23 1.30
CA LEU A 220 -22.83 32.43 2.07
C LEU A 220 -21.82 33.33 1.33
N TYR A 221 -20.83 32.74 0.65
CA TYR A 221 -19.88 33.49 -0.16
C TYR A 221 -20.55 34.13 -1.39
N GLU A 222 -21.45 33.42 -2.06
CA GLU A 222 -22.21 33.96 -3.19
C GLU A 222 -23.09 35.14 -2.77
N GLN A 223 -23.81 35.01 -1.65
CA GLN A 223 -24.62 36.09 -1.08
C GLN A 223 -23.76 37.31 -0.74
N LEU A 224 -22.61 37.11 -0.09
CA LEU A 224 -21.69 38.20 0.24
C LEU A 224 -21.17 38.91 -1.01
N ALA A 225 -20.88 38.16 -2.07
CA ALA A 225 -20.40 38.70 -3.34
C ALA A 225 -21.50 39.46 -4.09
N GLU A 226 -22.77 39.10 -3.91
CA GLU A 226 -23.92 39.85 -4.43
C GLU A 226 -24.15 41.14 -3.63
N ASP A 227 -24.23 41.06 -2.29
CA ASP A 227 -24.33 42.21 -1.39
C ASP A 227 -23.24 43.27 -1.67
N TYR A 228 -22.00 42.80 -1.89
CA TYR A 228 -20.87 43.68 -2.20
C TYR A 228 -20.97 44.34 -3.58
N ARG A 229 -21.56 43.66 -4.56
CA ARG A 229 -21.82 44.23 -5.90
C ARG A 229 -22.91 45.30 -5.82
N GLU A 230 -24.00 45.04 -5.11
CA GLU A 230 -25.09 46.00 -4.91
C GLU A 230 -24.59 47.27 -4.21
N LEU A 231 -23.75 47.13 -3.17
CA LEU A 231 -23.11 48.26 -2.47
C LEU A 231 -22.14 49.10 -3.33
N GLN A 232 -21.61 48.56 -4.42
CA GLN A 232 -20.76 49.30 -5.36
C GLN A 232 -21.57 50.01 -6.46
N GLU A 233 -22.83 49.64 -6.64
CA GLU A 233 -23.74 50.22 -7.64
C GLU A 233 -24.61 51.37 -7.08
N GLU A 234 -24.65 51.55 -5.75
CA GLU A 234 -25.21 52.74 -5.04
C GLU A 234 -24.18 53.86 -4.83
#